data_AF-X1R7E1-F1
#
_entry.id   AF-X1R7E1-F1
#
_cell.length_a   1.000
_cell.length_b   1.000
_cell.length_c   1.000
_cell.angle_alpha   90.00
_cell.angle_beta   90.00
_cell.angle_gamma   90.00
#
_symmetry.space_group_name_H-M   'P 1'
#
loop_
_entity.id
_entity.type
_entity.pdbx_description
1 polymer ?
#
loop_
_entity_poly.entity_id
_entity_poly.type
_entity_poly.pdbx_seq_one_letter_code
_entity_poly.pdbx_strand_id
1 'polypeptide(L)'
;TEGVPVKDTARIRQKAIDNNVILVGPNCPGLITPEASKIGIIPGEICSKGNVGIVSRSGTLTYEIIQNLSINDLGQSSCVGLGGDPIKGIGFNECLMMFEQDPQTKYIVMVGEIGGTGEQEAANLVKKEITKPVFGFIAGQTAPPGKQMGHAGAIVHGK
;
A
#
# COMPACT_ATOMS: atom_id res chain seq x y z
N THR A 1 -6.62 -8.40 -9.92
CA THR A 1 -6.27 -8.82 -11.29
C THR A 1 -5.32 -7.82 -11.88
N GLU A 2 -4.29 -8.29 -12.57
CA GLU A 2 -3.32 -7.47 -13.30
C GLU A 2 -3.80 -7.18 -14.73
N GLY A 3 -3.38 -6.05 -15.31
CA GLY A 3 -3.64 -5.73 -16.72
C GLY A 3 -5.09 -5.32 -17.02
N VAL A 4 -5.84 -4.87 -16.01
CA VAL A 4 -7.19 -4.32 -16.22
C VAL A 4 -7.07 -3.01 -17.01
N PRO A 5 -7.81 -2.82 -18.11
CA PRO A 5 -7.76 -1.58 -18.88
C PRO A 5 -8.01 -0.35 -18.01
N VAL A 6 -7.18 0.69 -18.16
CA VAL A 6 -7.26 1.93 -17.36
C VAL A 6 -8.66 2.54 -17.36
N LYS A 7 -9.33 2.50 -18.52
CA LYS A 7 -10.71 3.00 -18.67
C LYS A 7 -11.71 2.22 -17.81
N ASP A 8 -11.56 0.91 -17.70
CA ASP A 8 -12.47 0.09 -16.92
C ASP A 8 -12.20 0.27 -15.42
N THR A 9 -10.93 0.32 -15.03
CA THR A 9 -10.52 0.66 -13.66
C THR A 9 -11.08 2.02 -13.22
N ALA A 10 -11.02 3.04 -14.09
CA ALA A 10 -11.60 4.35 -13.81
C ALA A 10 -13.12 4.28 -13.58
N ARG A 11 -13.85 3.50 -14.40
CA ARG A 11 -15.31 3.31 -14.26
C ARG A 11 -15.65 2.56 -12.96
N ILE A 12 -14.90 1.51 -12.64
CA ILE A 12 -15.10 0.73 -11.40
C ILE A 12 -14.83 1.61 -10.18
N ARG A 13 -13.73 2.38 -10.18
CA ARG A 13 -13.38 3.30 -9.11
C ARG A 13 -14.46 4.36 -8.91
N GLN A 14 -14.95 4.98 -9.98
CA GLN A 14 -16.02 5.97 -9.87
C GLN A 14 -17.28 5.35 -9.26
N LYS A 15 -17.68 4.17 -9.73
CA LYS A 15 -18.85 3.47 -9.18
C LYS A 15 -18.67 3.12 -7.71
N ALA A 16 -17.47 2.73 -7.29
CA ALA A 16 -17.17 2.46 -5.88
C ALA A 16 -17.35 3.72 -5.02
N ILE A 17 -16.83 4.87 -5.47
CA ILE A 17 -17.01 6.17 -4.80
C ILE A 17 -18.50 6.53 -4.70
N ASP A 18 -19.24 6.44 -5.80
CA ASP A 18 -20.67 6.78 -5.85
C ASP A 18 -21.53 5.93 -4.89
N ASN A 19 -21.03 4.75 -4.51
CA ASN A 19 -21.73 3.79 -3.64
C ASN A 19 -21.09 3.66 -2.26
N ASN A 20 -20.14 4.54 -1.90
CA ASN A 20 -19.41 4.51 -0.64
C ASN A 20 -18.75 3.15 -0.35
N VAL A 21 -18.16 2.55 -1.38
CA VAL A 21 -17.43 1.27 -1.30
C VAL A 21 -15.93 1.54 -1.34
N ILE A 22 -15.20 0.93 -0.41
CA ILE A 22 -13.73 0.93 -0.43
C ILE A 22 -13.25 -0.08 -1.47
N LEU A 23 -12.54 0.41 -2.49
CA LEU A 23 -11.91 -0.41 -3.51
C LEU A 23 -10.42 -0.58 -3.18
N VAL A 24 -9.92 -1.81 -3.15
CA VAL A 24 -8.49 -2.13 -3.04
C VAL A 24 -8.00 -2.71 -4.36
N GLY A 25 -6.83 -2.26 -4.82
CA GLY A 25 -6.28 -2.61 -6.14
C GLY A 25 -6.74 -1.68 -7.27
N PRO A 26 -6.67 -2.12 -8.54
CA PRO A 26 -6.33 -3.46 -9.04
C PRO A 26 -4.84 -3.81 -8.90
N ASN A 27 -4.43 -4.94 -9.47
CA ASN A 27 -3.05 -5.43 -9.46
C ASN A 27 -2.38 -5.42 -8.07
N CYS A 28 -3.11 -5.88 -7.06
CA CYS A 28 -2.66 -5.89 -5.68
C CYS A 28 -2.71 -7.29 -5.06
N PRO A 29 -1.86 -7.58 -4.06
CA PRO A 29 -1.96 -8.83 -3.29
C PRO A 29 -3.20 -8.85 -2.36
N GLY A 30 -3.86 -7.71 -2.16
CA GLY A 30 -5.04 -7.58 -1.31
C GLY A 30 -4.70 -7.06 0.08
N LEU A 31 -5.36 -7.58 1.11
CA LEU A 31 -5.16 -7.18 2.50
C LEU A 31 -5.29 -8.35 3.48
N ILE A 32 -4.63 -8.23 4.62
CA ILE A 32 -4.75 -9.20 5.73
C ILE A 32 -4.71 -8.47 7.07
N THR A 33 -5.61 -8.88 7.96
CA THR A 33 -5.58 -8.57 9.40
C THR A 33 -5.35 -9.90 10.11
N PRO A 34 -4.16 -10.14 10.71
CA PRO A 34 -3.85 -11.40 11.36
C PRO A 34 -4.93 -11.79 12.38
N GLU A 35 -5.30 -13.07 12.39
CA GLU A 35 -6.35 -13.65 13.26
C GLU A 35 -7.79 -13.13 13.02
N ALA A 36 -8.01 -12.24 12.04
CA ALA A 36 -9.34 -11.68 11.77
C ALA A 36 -9.84 -12.01 10.36
N SER A 37 -9.11 -11.60 9.31
CA SER A 37 -9.56 -11.79 7.93
C SER A 37 -8.43 -11.66 6.92
N LYS A 38 -8.61 -12.31 5.76
CA LYS A 38 -7.72 -12.22 4.60
C LYS A 38 -8.54 -12.07 3.33
N ILE A 39 -8.17 -11.10 2.50
CA ILE A 39 -8.68 -10.94 1.14
C ILE A 39 -7.49 -10.88 0.19
N GLY A 40 -7.42 -11.79 -0.77
CA GLY A 40 -6.32 -11.88 -1.72
C GLY A 40 -5.27 -12.93 -1.35
N ILE A 41 -4.02 -12.66 -1.73
CA ILE A 41 -2.94 -13.65 -1.82
C ILE A 41 -1.77 -13.39 -0.88
N ILE A 42 -1.90 -12.47 0.10
CA ILE A 42 -0.88 -12.30 1.13
C ILE A 42 -0.76 -13.63 1.93
N PRO A 43 0.43 -14.23 2.06
CA PRO A 43 0.61 -15.47 2.81
C PRO A 43 0.35 -15.24 4.29
N GLY A 44 -0.59 -15.99 4.87
CA GLY A 44 -1.02 -15.81 6.26
C GLY A 44 -0.04 -16.43 7.25
N GLU A 45 0.70 -17.43 6.81
CA GLU A 45 1.69 -18.20 7.58
C GLU A 45 2.92 -17.39 8.00
N ILE A 46 3.21 -16.27 7.31
CA ILE A 46 4.27 -15.33 7.70
C ILE A 46 3.74 -14.17 8.56
N CYS A 47 2.43 -14.08 8.74
CA CYS A 47 1.80 -12.99 9.48
C CYS A 47 1.65 -13.38 10.95
N SER A 48 1.84 -12.41 11.85
CA SER A 48 1.51 -12.55 13.26
C SER A 48 0.79 -11.31 13.75
N LYS A 49 -0.11 -11.46 14.73
CA LYS A 49 -0.83 -10.32 15.29
C LYS A 49 0.13 -9.40 16.02
N GLY A 50 -0.01 -8.10 15.77
CA GLY A 50 0.86 -7.08 16.33
C GLY A 50 0.27 -5.68 16.23
N ASN A 51 1.14 -4.66 16.24
CA ASN A 51 0.75 -3.26 16.30
C ASN A 51 1.30 -2.40 15.16
N VAL A 52 1.81 -3.02 14.10
CA VAL A 52 2.35 -2.32 12.93
C VAL A 52 1.37 -2.38 11.76
N GLY A 53 0.89 -1.22 11.32
CA GLY A 53 0.11 -1.09 10.09
C GLY A 53 1.05 -1.03 8.89
N ILE A 54 0.76 -1.78 7.82
CA ILE A 54 1.60 -1.80 6.60
C ILE A 54 0.76 -1.37 5.40
N VAL A 55 1.24 -0.40 4.64
CA VAL A 55 0.71 -0.06 3.32
C VAL A 55 1.82 -0.08 2.28
N SER A 56 1.60 -0.78 1.17
CA SER A 56 2.64 -1.00 0.17
C SER A 56 2.11 -1.07 -1.25
N ARG A 57 2.91 -0.60 -2.22
CA ARG A 57 2.67 -0.84 -3.65
C ARG A 57 3.28 -2.15 -4.15
N SER A 58 4.30 -2.66 -3.48
CA SER A 58 5.05 -3.86 -3.88
C SER A 58 4.65 -5.09 -3.08
N GLY A 59 4.20 -6.15 -3.75
CA GLY A 59 3.83 -7.42 -3.10
C GLY A 59 5.00 -8.10 -2.40
N THR A 60 6.15 -8.23 -3.07
CA THR A 60 7.32 -8.95 -2.52
C THR A 60 7.93 -8.24 -1.32
N LEU A 61 8.11 -6.91 -1.40
CA LEU A 61 8.60 -6.11 -0.27
C LEU A 61 7.62 -6.16 0.92
N THR A 62 6.31 -6.25 0.65
CA THR A 62 5.31 -6.44 1.72
C THR A 62 5.58 -7.74 2.48
N TYR A 63 5.88 -8.83 1.78
CA TYR A 63 6.11 -10.13 2.41
C TYR A 63 7.40 -10.15 3.23
N GLU A 64 8.47 -9.54 2.73
CA GLU A 64 9.73 -9.41 3.46
C GLU A 64 9.55 -8.62 4.76
N ILE A 65 8.81 -7.51 4.72
CA ILE A 65 8.55 -6.70 5.92
C ILE A 65 7.65 -7.43 6.90
N ILE A 66 6.58 -8.06 6.42
CA ILE A 66 5.71 -8.90 7.26
C ILE A 66 6.55 -9.95 7.98
N GLN A 67 7.36 -10.71 7.24
CA GLN A 67 8.20 -11.76 7.83
C GLN A 67 9.18 -11.21 8.86
N ASN A 68 9.88 -10.11 8.55
CA ASN A 68 10.83 -9.49 9.47
C ASN A 68 10.15 -8.97 10.74
N LEU A 69 8.98 -8.35 10.63
CA LEU A 69 8.23 -7.90 11.80
C LEU A 69 7.73 -9.08 12.65
N SER A 70 7.29 -10.16 12.01
CA SER A 70 6.77 -11.34 12.71
C SER A 70 7.86 -12.09 13.47
N ILE A 71 9.06 -12.28 12.91
CA ILE A 71 10.17 -12.98 13.59
C ILE A 71 10.83 -12.15 14.70
N ASN A 72 10.57 -10.84 14.72
CA ASN A 72 11.06 -9.92 15.76
C ASN A 72 9.95 -9.55 16.77
N ASP A 73 8.88 -10.35 16.85
CA ASP A 73 7.77 -10.19 17.81
C ASP A 73 7.03 -8.85 17.75
N LEU A 74 7.09 -8.15 16.60
CA LEU A 74 6.35 -6.89 16.39
C LEU A 74 4.96 -7.14 15.79
N GLY A 75 4.88 -8.07 14.83
CA GLY A 75 3.65 -8.45 14.13
C GLY A 75 2.98 -7.30 13.36
N GLN A 76 1.74 -7.52 12.93
CA GLN A 76 0.97 -6.56 12.13
C GLN A 76 -0.42 -6.33 12.73
N SER A 77 -0.90 -5.08 12.68
CA SER A 77 -2.31 -4.76 12.90
C SER A 77 -3.11 -5.14 11.66
N SER A 78 -2.79 -4.51 10.52
CA SER A 78 -3.25 -4.91 9.19
C SER A 78 -2.20 -4.58 8.14
N CYS A 79 -2.21 -5.35 7.04
CA CYS A 79 -1.38 -5.12 5.86
C CYS A 79 -2.28 -4.87 4.65
N VAL A 80 -1.97 -3.81 3.89
CA VAL A 80 -2.71 -3.44 2.67
C VAL A 80 -1.74 -3.29 1.51
N GLY A 81 -1.91 -4.14 0.50
CA GLY A 81 -1.29 -3.96 -0.80
C GLY A 81 -2.16 -3.08 -1.69
N LEU A 82 -1.66 -1.92 -2.09
CA LEU A 82 -2.36 -0.97 -2.98
C LEU A 82 -2.34 -1.41 -4.45
N GLY A 83 -1.30 -2.16 -4.81
CA GLY A 83 -1.05 -2.60 -6.19
C GLY A 83 -0.27 -1.60 -7.05
N GLY A 84 0.18 -2.10 -8.20
CA GLY A 84 1.11 -1.41 -9.10
C GLY A 84 0.47 -0.52 -10.16
N ASP A 85 -0.84 -0.62 -10.36
CA ASP A 85 -1.53 0.00 -11.50
C ASP A 85 -1.65 1.54 -11.36
N PRO A 86 -1.76 2.28 -12.47
CA PRO A 86 -1.82 3.75 -12.44
C PRO A 86 -3.05 4.30 -11.71
N ILE A 87 -4.23 3.72 -11.95
CA ILE A 87 -5.46 4.07 -11.23
C ILE A 87 -5.67 3.00 -10.16
N LYS A 88 -5.81 3.46 -8.92
CA LYS A 88 -6.03 2.62 -7.73
C LYS A 88 -7.36 3.01 -7.09
N GLY A 89 -7.96 2.09 -6.34
CA GLY A 89 -9.11 2.39 -5.51
C GLY A 89 -8.75 3.37 -4.39
N ILE A 90 -8.26 2.85 -3.27
CA ILE A 90 -7.61 3.64 -2.21
C ILE A 90 -6.11 3.77 -2.45
N GLY A 91 -5.50 4.82 -1.89
CA GLY A 91 -4.07 5.08 -1.93
C GLY A 91 -3.45 5.13 -0.54
N PHE A 92 -2.24 5.70 -0.46
CA PHE A 92 -1.52 5.85 0.79
C PHE A 92 -2.27 6.71 1.81
N ASN A 93 -2.85 7.83 1.38
CA ASN A 93 -3.50 8.78 2.27
C ASN A 93 -4.68 8.15 3.01
N GLU A 94 -5.54 7.42 2.30
CA GLU A 94 -6.66 6.71 2.91
C GLU A 94 -6.18 5.65 3.89
N CYS A 95 -5.19 4.83 3.52
CA CYS A 95 -4.62 3.83 4.44
C CYS A 95 -3.96 4.46 5.67
N LEU A 96 -3.22 5.56 5.50
CA LEU A 96 -2.58 6.27 6.61
C LEU A 96 -3.62 6.80 7.60
N MET A 97 -4.71 7.39 7.12
CA MET A 97 -5.80 7.85 7.98
C MET A 97 -6.52 6.69 8.67
N MET A 98 -6.75 5.57 7.98
CA MET A 98 -7.31 4.36 8.60
C MET A 98 -6.40 3.82 9.70
N PHE A 99 -5.09 3.79 9.47
CA PHE A 99 -4.12 3.38 10.48
C PHE A 99 -3.99 4.38 11.64
N GLU A 100 -4.11 5.68 11.40
CA GLU A 100 -4.18 6.70 12.45
C GLU A 100 -5.39 6.46 13.36
N GLN A 101 -6.54 6.11 12.78
CA GLN A 101 -7.78 5.87 13.52
C GLN A 101 -7.86 4.49 14.18
N ASP A 102 -7.08 3.50 13.73
CA ASP A 102 -7.07 2.15 14.29
C ASP A 102 -6.34 2.10 15.65
N PRO A 103 -7.02 1.81 16.77
CA PRO A 103 -6.39 1.75 18.09
C PRO A 103 -5.36 0.62 18.25
N GLN A 104 -5.40 -0.43 17.40
CA GLN A 104 -4.39 -1.50 17.44
C GLN A 104 -3.07 -1.04 16.81
N THR A 105 -3.13 -0.18 15.80
CA THR A 105 -1.95 0.35 15.12
C THR A 105 -1.22 1.37 16.01
N LYS A 106 0.06 1.12 16.27
CA LYS A 106 0.99 2.03 16.98
C LYS A 106 2.09 2.58 16.09
N TYR A 107 2.50 1.82 15.08
CA TYR A 107 3.52 2.21 14.10
C TYR A 107 3.01 1.94 12.70
N ILE A 108 3.46 2.72 11.72
CA ILE A 108 3.06 2.53 10.33
C ILE A 108 4.32 2.34 9.48
N VAL A 109 4.30 1.33 8.61
CA VAL A 109 5.30 1.13 7.56
C VAL A 109 4.67 1.45 6.21
N MET A 110 5.28 2.38 5.49
CA MET A 110 4.88 2.79 4.15
C MET A 110 5.95 2.37 3.14
N VAL A 111 5.56 1.55 2.17
CA VAL A 111 6.46 1.12 1.07
C VAL A 111 5.96 1.66 -0.26
N GLY A 112 6.64 2.69 -0.72
CA GLY A 112 6.41 3.29 -2.03
C GLY A 112 7.40 2.82 -3.09
N GLU A 113 7.19 3.34 -4.28
CA GLU A 113 8.06 3.15 -5.43
C GLU A 113 8.10 4.45 -6.24
N ILE A 114 9.17 4.70 -6.98
CA ILE A 114 9.20 5.79 -7.94
C ILE A 114 7.98 5.76 -8.89
N GLY A 115 7.50 6.95 -9.26
CA GLY A 115 6.43 7.13 -10.25
C GLY A 115 5.10 7.59 -9.65
N GLY A 116 4.63 8.73 -10.15
CA GLY A 116 3.48 9.47 -9.61
C GLY A 116 3.87 10.41 -8.46
N THR A 117 2.86 10.92 -7.75
CA THR A 117 3.00 11.89 -6.64
C THR A 117 2.50 11.38 -5.29
N GLY A 118 2.01 10.13 -5.25
CA GLY A 118 1.30 9.59 -4.09
C GLY A 118 2.18 9.54 -2.83
N GLU A 119 3.46 9.24 -2.98
CA GLU A 119 4.44 9.22 -1.90
C GLU A 119 4.69 10.63 -1.33
N GLN A 120 4.72 11.67 -2.17
CA GLN A 120 4.88 13.07 -1.72
C GLN A 120 3.60 13.59 -1.05
N GLU A 121 2.43 13.22 -1.58
CA GLU A 121 1.14 13.52 -0.97
C GLU A 121 1.01 12.85 0.41
N ALA A 122 1.42 11.59 0.52
CA ALA A 122 1.49 10.88 1.79
C ALA A 122 2.43 11.55 2.79
N ALA A 123 3.63 11.96 2.36
CA ALA A 123 4.56 12.69 3.23
C ALA A 123 3.97 14.01 3.74
N ASN A 124 3.23 14.74 2.90
CA ASN A 124 2.54 15.97 3.31
C ASN A 124 1.42 15.69 4.31
N LEU A 125 0.65 14.61 4.14
CA LEU A 125 -0.36 14.18 5.10
C LEU A 125 0.28 13.79 6.43
N VAL A 126 1.35 13.00 6.40
CA VAL A 126 2.08 12.58 7.60
C VAL A 126 2.55 13.78 8.40
N LYS A 127 3.07 14.81 7.75
CA LYS A 127 3.50 16.04 8.42
C LYS A 127 2.36 16.83 9.08
N LYS A 128 1.15 16.74 8.55
CA LYS A 128 0.02 17.60 8.96
C LYS A 128 -0.94 16.92 9.94
N GLU A 129 -1.21 15.63 9.75
CA GLU A 129 -2.38 14.96 10.33
C GLU A 129 -2.07 13.62 11.01
N ILE A 130 -0.97 12.93 10.64
CA ILE A 130 -0.63 11.63 11.23
C ILE A 130 0.25 11.83 12.46
N THR A 131 -0.21 11.29 13.60
CA THR A 131 0.52 11.42 14.88
C THR A 131 1.33 10.17 15.20
N LYS A 132 0.94 9.01 14.66
CA LYS A 132 1.68 7.75 14.81
C LYS A 132 3.00 7.79 14.03
N PRO A 133 4.09 7.19 14.55
CA PRO A 133 5.35 7.13 13.82
C PRO A 133 5.21 6.36 12.50
N VAL A 134 5.71 6.97 11.41
CA VAL A 134 5.69 6.40 10.05
C VAL A 134 7.12 6.13 9.58
N PHE A 135 7.39 4.89 9.17
CA PHE A 135 8.65 4.45 8.57
C PHE A 135 8.44 4.27 7.07
N GLY A 136 9.06 5.14 6.27
CA GLY A 136 8.91 5.15 4.82
C GLY A 136 10.11 4.55 4.09
N PHE A 137 9.87 3.65 3.13
CA PHE A 137 10.87 3.19 2.16
C PHE A 137 10.35 3.40 0.74
N ILE A 138 11.12 4.08 -0.11
CA ILE A 138 10.77 4.33 -1.51
C ILE A 138 11.74 3.56 -2.41
N ALA A 139 11.23 2.52 -3.08
CA ALA A 139 12.02 1.71 -4.01
C ALA A 139 12.30 2.44 -5.32
N GLY A 140 13.41 2.08 -6.00
CA GLY A 140 13.72 2.56 -7.35
C GLY A 140 14.77 3.67 -7.45
N GLN A 141 15.55 3.94 -6.40
CA GLN A 141 16.57 4.99 -6.39
C GLN A 141 17.59 4.89 -7.55
N THR A 142 17.88 3.68 -8.02
CA THR A 142 18.86 3.41 -9.10
C THR A 142 18.19 3.20 -10.47
N ALA A 143 16.91 3.53 -10.61
CA ALA A 143 16.19 3.33 -11.85
C ALA A 143 16.74 4.24 -12.97
N PRO A 144 17.00 3.69 -14.17
CA PRO A 144 17.48 4.48 -15.29
C PRO A 144 16.38 5.44 -15.80
N PRO A 145 16.73 6.67 -16.22
CA PRO A 145 15.78 7.61 -16.80
C PRO A 145 15.03 7.02 -18.00
N GLY A 146 13.74 7.35 -18.12
CA GLY A 146 12.91 6.97 -19.27
C GLY A 146 12.54 5.49 -19.37
N LYS A 147 12.86 4.66 -18.36
CA LYS A 147 12.33 3.29 -18.29
C LYS A 147 11.08 3.20 -17.44
N GLN A 148 10.10 2.45 -17.97
CA GLN A 148 8.98 1.95 -17.19
C GLN A 148 9.45 0.71 -16.42
N MET A 149 9.27 0.70 -15.10
CA MET A 149 9.56 -0.45 -14.26
C MET A 149 8.35 -1.42 -14.24
N GLY A 150 8.52 -2.60 -13.64
CA GLY A 150 7.54 -3.70 -13.73
C GLY A 150 6.11 -3.35 -13.27
N HIS A 151 5.95 -2.39 -12.35
CA HIS A 151 4.63 -1.88 -12.02
C HIS A 151 4.19 -0.80 -13.03
N ALA A 152 3.00 -0.99 -13.61
CA ALA A 152 2.48 -0.14 -14.68
C ALA A 152 2.44 1.37 -14.35
N GLY A 153 2.39 1.76 -13.07
CA GLY A 153 2.44 3.15 -12.61
C GLY A 153 3.84 3.74 -12.36
N ALA A 154 4.92 2.97 -12.50
CA ALA A 154 6.28 3.42 -12.26
C ALA A 154 6.87 4.10 -13.51
N ILE A 155 6.35 5.28 -13.85
CA ILE A 155 6.90 6.14 -14.89
C ILE A 155 7.62 7.32 -14.21
N VAL A 156 8.92 7.40 -14.41
CA VAL A 156 9.73 8.54 -13.95
C VAL A 156 9.61 9.66 -14.96
N HIS A 157 8.90 10.73 -14.61
CA HIS A 157 8.89 11.97 -15.40
C HIS A 157 10.07 12.86 -14.96
N GLY A 158 11.08 13.01 -15.83
CA GLY A 158 12.20 13.91 -15.59
C GLY A 158 13.22 13.89 -16.74
N LYS A 159 13.73 15.07 -17.10
CA LYS A 159 14.93 15.27 -17.94
C LYS A 159 16.18 15.17 -17.08
#